data_AF-A0A9D6HAC8-F1
#
_entry.id   AF-A0A9D6HAC8-F1
#
_cell.length_a   1.000
_cell.length_b   1.000
_cell.length_c   1.000
_cell.angle_alpha   90.00
_cell.angle_beta   90.00
_cell.angle_gamma   90.00
#
_symmetry.space_group_name_H-M   'P 1'
#
loop_
_entity.id
_entity.type
_entity.pdbx_description
1 polymer ?
#
loop_
_entity_poly.entity_id
_entity_poly.type
_entity_poly.pdbx_seq_one_letter_code
_entity_poly.pdbx_strand_id
1 'polypeptide(L)'
;MRPWRPVGLLLLPLALFAQNPTLTEIVLRADPEAQVRPLETLPLQVLAYGKVDGGADRVRMELGGAQWTAPEGGGWLSKPFRFQGAENENFYQPPDKGFASKIFREATSRFLLQDTALYTAPEKEGTYRIQASLEGKTATLDVVVSSKAPSRKPAEIRSFSAEQPSQDPYRSLVEHWSPFLAQETWFEPKADYLARFDLDGDWSGENNWENAPVGSSQAYVYYAVMETDTHWFLIYNFFHPRDYSDKCIAGSCHENDNEGLILTVRKTGAPFGRLEAMETLAHNNVYSYVDDAPIHNGEHNVDGAIDYVYGSHPAAFIESGGHGVYGGSGSHSRYSVRDDAFSAGPGVSYIYKGVAERPKHANDRMVGYELLPIWDQWWLRAQEGSGRQDRTFDAYYRYVPAGGRPLTRYQEIAGSFWGRTESENKAKPFWGWHDNRTRKKGVLATGQWGLDPAYAVSRDLRFEEPVSTQYIFNPYLGIGAPSAAPTAPVVGGAILTGVAGSQQ
;
A
#
# COMPACT_ATOMS: atom_id res chain seq x y z
N MET A 1 -5.73 90.06 7.56
CA MET A 1 -6.16 88.90 8.37
C MET A 1 -5.46 87.66 7.82
N ARG A 2 -4.72 86.93 8.66
CA ARG A 2 -3.89 85.77 8.27
C ARG A 2 -4.76 84.53 8.03
N PRO A 3 -4.52 83.70 7.01
CA PRO A 3 -5.02 82.34 6.99
C PRO A 3 -4.01 81.38 7.61
N TRP A 4 -4.52 80.52 8.49
CA TRP A 4 -3.88 79.40 9.15
C TRP A 4 -3.33 78.36 8.15
N ARG A 5 -2.17 77.78 8.47
CA ARG A 5 -1.67 76.53 7.88
C ARG A 5 -1.93 75.38 8.86
N PRO A 6 -2.51 74.24 8.46
CA PRO A 6 -2.40 73.01 9.23
C PRO A 6 -1.11 72.28 8.86
N VAL A 7 -0.35 71.89 9.89
CA VAL A 7 0.78 70.97 9.80
C VAL A 7 0.19 69.55 9.69
N GLY A 8 0.30 68.94 8.51
CA GLY A 8 0.02 67.51 8.33
C GLY A 8 1.22 66.70 8.77
N LEU A 9 1.11 66.02 9.92
CA LEU A 9 2.07 65.02 10.39
C LEU A 9 1.91 63.76 9.51
N LEU A 10 2.89 63.47 8.65
CA LEU A 10 2.97 62.19 7.94
C LEU A 10 3.36 61.10 8.97
N LEU A 11 2.38 60.33 9.45
CA LEU A 11 2.64 59.06 10.13
C LEU A 11 2.84 57.99 9.04
N LEU A 12 4.11 57.64 8.79
CA LEU A 12 4.47 56.43 8.07
C LEU A 12 3.95 55.22 8.87
N PRO A 13 3.24 54.26 8.27
CA PRO A 13 2.97 53.00 8.95
C PRO A 13 4.31 52.26 9.07
N LEU A 14 4.80 52.12 10.30
CA LEU A 14 5.82 51.13 10.65
C LEU A 14 5.23 49.77 10.30
N ALA A 15 5.66 49.22 9.17
CA ALA A 15 5.47 47.81 8.87
C ALA A 15 6.24 47.03 9.95
N LEU A 16 5.54 46.56 10.98
CA LEU A 16 6.03 45.52 11.87
C LEU A 16 6.25 44.27 11.00
N PHE A 17 7.49 44.07 10.57
CA PHE A 17 7.91 42.80 9.99
C PHE A 17 7.58 41.70 11.00
N ALA A 18 6.76 40.73 10.58
CA ALA A 18 6.49 39.57 11.41
C ALA A 18 7.82 38.85 11.67
N GLN A 19 8.22 38.77 12.94
CA GLN A 19 9.46 38.12 13.34
C GLN A 19 9.27 36.60 13.31
N ASN A 20 9.64 35.99 12.18
CA ASN A 20 9.74 34.54 12.10
C ASN A 20 11.04 34.10 12.78
N PRO A 21 11.01 33.05 13.62
CA PRO A 21 12.23 32.55 14.24
C PRO A 21 13.19 32.03 13.16
N THR A 22 14.48 32.28 13.33
CA THR A 22 15.54 31.69 12.50
C THR A 22 16.01 30.39 13.14
N LEU A 23 16.11 29.31 12.36
CA LEU A 23 16.59 28.02 12.83
C LEU A 23 18.04 28.13 13.35
N THR A 24 18.24 27.78 14.61
CA THR A 24 19.56 27.82 15.25
C THR A 24 20.16 26.44 15.45
N GLU A 25 19.33 25.44 15.77
CA GLU A 25 19.75 24.06 16.02
C GLU A 25 18.61 23.07 15.78
N ILE A 26 19.00 21.80 15.62
CA ILE A 26 18.09 20.66 15.71
C ILE A 26 18.62 19.69 16.77
N VAL A 27 17.73 18.92 17.39
CA VAL A 27 18.05 17.86 18.35
C VAL A 27 17.33 16.58 17.90
N LEU A 28 17.94 15.41 18.09
CA LEU A 28 17.27 14.14 17.84
C LEU A 28 16.74 13.54 19.15
N ARG A 29 15.51 13.02 19.09
CA ARG A 29 14.85 12.32 20.19
C ARG A 29 14.34 10.96 19.72
N ALA A 30 14.63 9.91 20.47
CA ALA A 30 13.99 8.62 20.31
C ALA A 30 12.75 8.54 21.22
N ASP A 31 11.72 7.81 20.82
CA ASP A 31 10.52 7.58 21.62
C ASP A 31 10.28 6.07 21.88
N PRO A 32 10.13 5.62 23.14
CA PRO A 32 10.36 6.38 24.37
C PRO A 32 11.84 6.62 24.70
N GLU A 33 12.74 5.76 24.22
CA GLU A 33 14.18 5.85 24.48
C GLU A 33 15.03 5.30 23.31
N ALA A 34 16.31 5.67 23.26
CA ALA A 34 17.23 5.32 22.17
C ALA A 34 17.78 3.88 22.28
N GLN A 35 16.90 2.93 22.60
CA GLN A 35 17.22 1.51 22.69
C GLN A 35 16.12 0.67 22.03
N VAL A 36 16.51 -0.31 21.23
CA VAL A 36 15.60 -1.16 20.45
C VAL A 36 16.15 -2.57 20.31
N ARG A 37 15.29 -3.57 20.14
CA ARG A 37 15.74 -4.94 19.82
C ARG A 37 16.21 -5.05 18.37
N PRO A 38 17.08 -6.02 18.05
CA PRO A 38 17.35 -6.37 16.66
C PRO A 38 16.07 -6.54 15.85
N LEU A 39 16.06 -6.00 14.61
CA LEU A 39 14.95 -6.10 13.66
C LEU A 39 13.62 -5.42 14.06
N GLU A 40 13.54 -4.82 15.26
CA GLU A 40 12.39 -4.03 15.68
C GLU A 40 12.54 -2.55 15.28
N THR A 41 11.46 -1.79 15.44
CA THR A 41 11.38 -0.40 15.01
C THR A 41 11.38 0.60 16.18
N LEU A 42 11.85 1.81 15.90
CA LEU A 42 12.00 2.91 16.84
C LEU A 42 11.68 4.25 16.15
N PRO A 43 10.67 5.01 16.62
CA PRO A 43 10.45 6.37 16.15
C PRO A 43 11.58 7.31 16.57
N LEU A 44 12.13 8.05 15.60
CA LEU A 44 13.16 9.07 15.80
C LEU A 44 12.60 10.42 15.34
N GLN A 45 12.51 11.40 16.24
CA GLN A 45 11.98 12.72 15.97
C GLN A 45 13.09 13.78 15.92
N VAL A 46 13.00 14.67 14.95
CA VAL A 46 13.76 15.92 14.86
C VAL A 46 13.04 16.99 15.67
N LEU A 47 13.82 17.58 16.56
CA LEU A 47 13.41 18.68 17.36
C LEU A 47 14.05 20.00 16.89
N ALA A 48 13.32 20.84 16.17
CA ALA A 48 13.82 22.10 15.62
C ALA A 48 13.69 23.28 16.60
N TYR A 49 14.77 24.04 16.78
CA TYR A 49 14.82 25.20 17.67
C TYR A 49 15.44 26.42 17.01
N GLY A 50 14.83 27.58 17.26
CA GLY A 50 15.27 28.86 16.72
C GLY A 50 15.28 29.98 17.73
N LYS A 51 15.65 31.16 17.24
CA LYS A 51 15.56 32.43 17.97
C LYS A 51 14.74 33.43 17.18
N VAL A 52 13.93 34.21 17.88
CA VAL A 52 13.18 35.33 17.32
C VAL A 52 14.10 36.56 17.27
N ASP A 53 14.06 37.33 16.18
CA ASP A 53 14.93 38.50 16.02
C ASP A 53 14.79 39.49 17.20
N GLY A 54 15.92 39.75 17.88
CA GLY A 54 15.97 40.63 19.05
C GLY A 54 15.55 39.98 20.37
N GLY A 55 15.13 38.70 20.37
CA GLY A 55 14.85 37.90 21.55
C GLY A 55 16.03 37.01 21.95
N ALA A 56 16.22 36.81 23.26
CA ALA A 56 17.22 35.86 23.79
C ALA A 56 16.69 34.41 23.84
N ASP A 57 15.36 34.25 23.79
CA ASP A 57 14.70 32.99 24.12
C ASP A 57 14.77 31.98 22.96
N ARG A 58 15.17 30.76 23.31
CA ARG A 58 15.12 29.58 22.46
C ARG A 58 13.67 29.14 22.33
N VAL A 59 13.19 28.96 21.11
CA VAL A 59 11.79 28.57 20.86
C VAL A 59 11.71 27.35 19.96
N ARG A 60 10.75 26.47 20.26
CA ARG A 60 10.40 25.30 19.44
C ARG A 60 9.81 25.75 18.10
N MET A 61 10.33 25.24 16.98
CA MET A 61 9.86 25.57 15.65
C MET A 61 9.07 24.42 15.03
N GLU A 62 8.07 24.75 14.21
CA GLU A 62 7.26 23.78 13.47
C GLU A 62 7.85 23.60 12.06
N LEU A 63 8.99 22.91 12.01
CA LEU A 63 9.73 22.63 10.78
C LEU A 63 9.95 21.12 10.64
N GLY A 64 9.70 20.62 9.42
CA GLY A 64 9.91 19.21 9.05
C GLY A 64 10.71 19.09 7.76
N GLY A 65 10.75 17.89 7.18
CA GLY A 65 11.49 17.62 5.94
C GLY A 65 12.99 17.40 6.15
N ALA A 66 13.38 16.94 7.34
CA ALA A 66 14.76 16.57 7.60
C ALA A 66 15.20 15.40 6.72
N GLN A 67 16.45 15.45 6.27
CA GLN A 67 17.10 14.33 5.59
C GLN A 67 17.74 13.44 6.63
N TRP A 68 17.51 12.13 6.53
CA TRP A 68 17.98 11.15 7.50
C TRP A 68 19.07 10.26 6.90
N THR A 69 20.00 9.82 7.74
CA THR A 69 21.04 8.88 7.32
C THR A 69 21.36 7.92 8.45
N ALA A 70 21.39 6.63 8.12
CA ALA A 70 21.93 5.56 8.95
C ALA A 70 23.27 5.09 8.34
N PRO A 71 24.22 4.60 9.15
CA PRO A 71 25.44 4.02 8.62
C PRO A 71 25.13 2.76 7.80
N GLU A 72 26.02 2.39 6.89
CA GLU A 72 25.89 1.15 6.12
C GLU A 72 25.76 -0.08 7.04
N GLY A 73 24.80 -0.95 6.76
CA GLY A 73 24.46 -2.08 7.63
C GLY A 73 23.89 -1.67 9.00
N GLY A 74 23.58 -0.39 9.18
CA GLY A 74 23.09 0.19 10.42
C GLY A 74 21.57 0.23 10.55
N GLY A 75 20.84 -0.51 9.72
CA GLY A 75 19.38 -0.50 9.68
C GLY A 75 18.82 0.38 8.55
N TRP A 76 17.53 0.66 8.63
CA TRP A 76 16.77 1.36 7.59
C TRP A 76 15.90 2.47 8.20
N LEU A 77 15.60 3.49 7.41
CA LEU A 77 14.82 4.65 7.83
C LEU A 77 13.64 4.83 6.88
N SER A 78 12.43 4.96 7.43
CA SER A 78 11.23 5.24 6.65
C SER A 78 11.27 6.63 6.01
N LYS A 79 10.36 6.85 5.05
CA LYS A 79 9.99 8.21 4.65
C LYS A 79 9.51 9.01 5.89
N PRO A 80 9.80 10.32 5.98
CA PRO A 80 9.39 11.12 7.13
C PRO A 80 7.87 11.16 7.30
N PHE A 81 7.44 11.25 8.56
CA PHE A 81 6.04 11.38 8.96
C PHE A 81 5.92 12.33 10.14
N ARG A 82 4.69 12.77 10.42
CA ARG A 82 4.40 13.53 11.64
C ARG A 82 4.54 12.65 12.88
N PHE A 83 5.22 13.14 13.91
CA PHE A 83 5.29 12.45 15.19
C PHE A 83 3.90 12.06 15.74
N GLN A 84 3.73 10.79 16.11
CA GLN A 84 2.47 10.21 16.59
C GLN A 84 2.39 10.12 18.13
N GLY A 85 3.48 10.44 18.84
CA GLY A 85 3.54 10.41 20.30
C GLY A 85 3.13 11.72 20.98
N ALA A 86 3.36 11.82 22.28
CA ALA A 86 3.03 13.00 23.06
C ALA A 86 4.01 14.17 22.80
N GLU A 87 3.46 15.33 22.43
CA GLU A 87 4.21 16.58 22.35
C GLU A 87 4.24 17.27 23.72
N ASN A 88 5.44 17.37 24.31
CA ASN A 88 5.65 17.93 25.65
C ASN A 88 6.09 19.39 25.63
N GLU A 89 6.36 19.95 24.44
CA GLU A 89 6.80 21.33 24.25
C GLU A 89 5.93 22.02 23.19
N ASN A 90 5.46 23.23 23.50
CA ASN A 90 4.62 23.99 22.58
C ASN A 90 5.46 24.62 21.46
N PHE A 91 5.00 24.51 20.22
CA PHE A 91 5.56 25.25 19.09
C PHE A 91 5.41 26.77 19.30
N TYR A 92 6.39 27.52 18.82
CA TYR A 92 6.39 28.99 18.82
C TYR A 92 5.13 29.53 18.15
N GLN A 93 4.45 30.43 18.87
CA GLN A 93 3.29 31.15 18.38
C GLN A 93 3.68 32.63 18.25
N PRO A 94 3.89 33.18 17.04
CA PRO A 94 4.14 34.61 16.88
C PRO A 94 2.99 35.43 17.49
N PRO A 95 3.31 36.59 18.10
CA PRO A 95 2.31 37.46 18.71
C PRO A 95 1.29 37.95 17.66
N ASP A 96 0.02 37.73 17.99
CA ASP A 96 -1.25 38.12 17.36
C ASP A 96 -1.29 38.54 15.87
N LYS A 97 -1.94 37.67 15.07
CA LYS A 97 -2.59 38.04 13.79
C LYS A 97 -4.10 37.76 13.77
N GLY A 98 -4.72 37.65 14.95
CA GLY A 98 -6.15 37.38 15.11
C GLY A 98 -6.52 35.88 15.02
N PHE A 99 -7.78 35.58 15.35
CA PHE A 99 -8.31 34.20 15.46
C PHE A 99 -8.23 33.42 14.14
N ALA A 100 -8.53 34.06 13.01
CA ALA A 100 -8.52 33.42 11.69
C ALA A 100 -7.12 32.96 11.23
N SER A 101 -6.05 33.73 11.53
CA SER A 101 -4.69 33.33 11.20
C SER A 101 -4.16 32.21 12.09
N LYS A 102 -4.63 32.15 13.36
CA LYS A 102 -4.27 31.07 14.29
C LYS A 102 -4.89 29.75 13.80
N ILE A 103 -6.17 29.76 13.41
CA ILE A 103 -6.86 28.60 12.83
C ILE A 103 -6.22 28.17 11.51
N PHE A 104 -5.97 29.10 10.59
CA PHE A 104 -5.38 28.76 9.28
C PHE A 104 -3.97 28.19 9.43
N ARG A 105 -3.16 28.72 10.37
CA ARG A 105 -1.81 28.21 10.64
C ARG A 105 -1.85 26.88 11.35
N GLU A 106 -2.63 26.72 12.43
CA GLU A 106 -2.79 25.42 13.09
C GLU A 106 -3.30 24.35 12.13
N ALA A 107 -4.17 24.69 11.19
CA ALA A 107 -4.57 23.76 10.13
C ALA A 107 -3.37 23.43 9.23
N THR A 108 -2.77 24.42 8.56
CA THR A 108 -1.68 24.21 7.58
C THR A 108 -0.40 23.60 8.17
N SER A 109 -0.05 23.95 9.40
CA SER A 109 1.17 23.50 10.06
C SER A 109 1.05 22.05 10.55
N ARG A 110 -0.13 21.67 11.05
CA ARG A 110 -0.52 20.27 11.29
C ARG A 110 -0.48 19.43 10.02
N PHE A 111 -0.68 20.03 8.84
CA PHE A 111 -0.61 19.34 7.54
C PHE A 111 0.80 19.22 6.95
N LEU A 112 1.74 20.07 7.34
CA LEU A 112 3.07 20.13 6.72
C LEU A 112 4.21 19.56 7.59
N LEU A 113 4.00 19.42 8.90
CA LEU A 113 5.05 18.89 9.78
C LEU A 113 5.29 17.39 9.49
N GLN A 114 6.52 17.07 9.07
CA GLN A 114 7.07 15.72 8.94
C GLN A 114 8.44 15.72 9.62
N ASP A 115 8.43 15.47 10.92
CA ASP A 115 9.58 15.63 11.80
C ASP A 115 10.07 14.29 12.37
N THR A 116 9.47 13.16 11.99
CA THR A 116 9.83 11.84 12.51
C THR A 116 10.17 10.89 11.38
N ALA A 117 11.12 9.98 11.61
CA ALA A 117 11.35 8.81 10.76
C ALA A 117 11.31 7.54 11.63
N LEU A 118 10.88 6.42 11.04
CA LEU A 118 10.85 5.13 11.72
C LEU A 118 12.16 4.43 11.41
N TYR A 119 12.97 4.24 12.44
CA TYR A 119 14.21 3.48 12.34
C TYR A 119 13.91 1.99 12.53
N THR A 120 14.26 1.15 11.56
CA THR A 120 14.25 -0.32 11.69
C THR A 120 15.67 -0.79 11.98
N ALA A 121 15.87 -1.39 13.14
CA ALA A 121 17.19 -1.82 13.60
C ALA A 121 17.76 -2.97 12.74
N PRO A 122 19.09 -3.05 12.55
CA PRO A 122 19.72 -4.21 11.94
C PRO A 122 19.63 -5.43 12.88
N GLU A 123 19.98 -6.60 12.34
CA GLU A 123 20.05 -7.84 13.12
C GLU A 123 21.21 -7.84 14.13
N LYS A 124 22.32 -7.19 13.78
CA LYS A 124 23.52 -7.16 14.61
C LYS A 124 23.32 -6.19 15.79
N GLU A 125 23.61 -6.68 17.00
CA GLU A 125 23.65 -5.83 18.19
C GLU A 125 24.82 -4.84 18.14
N GLY A 126 24.62 -3.66 18.73
CA GLY A 126 25.63 -2.62 18.76
C GLY A 126 25.03 -1.23 18.97
N THR A 127 25.87 -0.21 18.89
CA THR A 127 25.43 1.19 18.92
C THR A 127 25.57 1.80 17.53
N TYR A 128 24.47 2.33 17.01
CA TYR A 128 24.38 2.89 15.67
C TYR A 128 24.10 4.39 15.74
N ARG A 129 24.96 5.19 15.12
CA ARG A 129 24.82 6.64 15.10
C ARG A 129 23.93 7.08 13.94
N ILE A 130 22.71 7.48 14.24
CA ILE A 130 21.77 8.02 13.27
C ILE A 130 21.97 9.53 13.18
N GLN A 131 21.90 10.07 11.96
CA GLN A 131 22.05 11.49 11.69
C GLN A 131 20.80 12.04 11.00
N ALA A 132 20.43 13.27 11.33
CA ALA A 132 19.48 14.05 10.56
C ALA A 132 20.05 15.42 10.22
N SER A 133 19.66 15.98 9.09
CA SER A 133 19.95 17.36 8.70
C SER A 133 18.68 18.11 8.29
N LEU A 134 18.58 19.37 8.68
CA LEU A 134 17.47 20.27 8.37
C LEU A 134 18.02 21.69 8.19
N GLU A 135 17.80 22.29 7.01
CA GLU A 135 18.24 23.65 6.67
C GLU A 135 19.70 23.97 7.06
N GLY A 136 20.61 23.01 6.81
CA GLY A 136 22.05 23.16 7.10
C GLY A 136 22.45 22.94 8.57
N LYS A 137 21.50 22.63 9.45
CA LYS A 137 21.76 22.13 10.81
C LYS A 137 21.78 20.61 10.81
N THR A 138 22.61 20.03 11.67
CA THR A 138 22.77 18.57 11.79
C THR A 138 22.70 18.18 13.27
N ALA A 139 22.07 17.05 13.55
CA ALA A 139 22.11 16.38 14.84
C ALA A 139 22.32 14.88 14.67
N THR A 140 22.86 14.25 15.72
CA THR A 140 23.09 12.81 15.78
C THR A 140 22.46 12.22 17.03
N LEU A 141 22.12 10.92 16.95
CA LEU A 141 21.62 10.13 18.05
C LEU A 141 22.24 8.73 17.97
N ASP A 142 22.83 8.30 19.08
CA ASP A 142 23.34 6.94 19.22
C ASP A 142 22.20 6.03 19.70
N VAL A 143 21.76 5.10 18.84
CA VAL A 143 20.74 4.10 19.15
C VAL A 143 21.40 2.79 19.53
N VAL A 144 21.05 2.25 20.69
CA VAL A 144 21.54 0.95 21.17
C VAL A 144 20.62 -0.17 20.70
N VAL A 145 21.15 -1.07 19.88
CA VAL A 145 20.47 -2.29 19.42
C VAL A 145 20.90 -3.45 20.30
N SER A 146 19.96 -4.02 21.07
CA SER A 146 20.23 -5.13 21.98
C SER A 146 19.00 -5.99 22.22
N SER A 147 19.16 -7.32 22.22
CA SER A 147 18.13 -8.29 22.60
C SER A 147 17.59 -8.09 24.03
N LYS A 148 18.35 -7.40 24.89
CA LYS A 148 17.95 -7.05 26.26
C LYS A 148 16.99 -5.86 26.33
N ALA A 149 16.83 -5.09 25.25
CA ALA A 149 15.87 -4.00 25.20
C ALA A 149 14.45 -4.54 25.42
N PRO A 150 13.50 -3.75 25.95
CA PRO A 150 12.09 -4.10 25.92
C PRO A 150 11.61 -4.31 24.47
N SER A 151 10.79 -5.33 24.22
CA SER A 151 10.15 -5.46 22.91
C SER A 151 9.09 -4.38 22.76
N ARG A 152 9.05 -3.79 21.57
CA ARG A 152 8.06 -2.78 21.16
C ARG A 152 7.04 -3.37 20.20
N LYS A 153 7.29 -4.57 19.67
CA LYS A 153 6.36 -5.30 18.83
C LYS A 153 5.34 -6.04 19.70
N PRO A 154 4.03 -5.74 19.58
CA PRO A 154 3.00 -6.54 20.24
C PRO A 154 3.10 -8.00 19.79
N ALA A 155 2.92 -8.93 20.73
CA ALA A 155 2.87 -10.35 20.41
C ALA A 155 1.63 -10.64 19.56
N GLU A 156 1.82 -11.41 18.50
CA GLU A 156 0.71 -11.82 17.65
C GLU A 156 -0.08 -12.94 18.32
N ILE A 157 -1.41 -12.80 18.34
CA ILE A 157 -2.32 -13.73 19.02
C ILE A 157 -2.84 -14.84 18.11
N ARG A 158 -2.52 -14.79 16.81
CA ARG A 158 -2.95 -15.77 15.80
C ARG A 158 -1.81 -16.28 14.95
N SER A 159 -1.93 -17.55 14.59
CA SER A 159 -1.15 -18.20 13.54
C SER A 159 -2.04 -19.21 12.83
N PHE A 160 -1.98 -19.20 11.51
CA PHE A 160 -2.66 -20.13 10.64
C PHE A 160 -1.75 -21.30 10.31
N SER A 161 -2.34 -22.49 10.24
CA SER A 161 -1.68 -23.67 9.68
C SER A 161 -1.44 -23.49 8.18
N ALA A 162 -0.61 -24.36 7.61
CA ALA A 162 -0.50 -24.46 6.16
C ALA A 162 -1.88 -24.71 5.53
N GLU A 163 -2.11 -24.11 4.36
CA GLU A 163 -3.33 -24.32 3.59
C GLU A 163 -3.39 -25.76 3.08
N GLN A 164 -4.62 -26.27 2.96
CA GLN A 164 -4.81 -27.58 2.36
C GLN A 164 -4.56 -27.50 0.85
N PRO A 165 -4.09 -28.59 0.20
CA PRO A 165 -3.95 -28.62 -1.24
C PRO A 165 -5.24 -28.22 -1.94
N SER A 166 -5.19 -27.14 -2.72
CA SER A 166 -6.34 -26.62 -3.45
C SER A 166 -6.86 -27.65 -4.46
N GLN A 167 -8.17 -27.80 -4.54
CA GLN A 167 -8.85 -28.60 -5.56
C GLN A 167 -9.30 -27.73 -6.75
N ASP A 168 -8.95 -26.44 -6.74
CA ASP A 168 -9.22 -25.53 -7.85
C ASP A 168 -8.42 -26.00 -9.07
N PRO A 169 -9.09 -26.35 -10.19
CA PRO A 169 -8.38 -26.81 -11.38
C PRO A 169 -7.42 -25.74 -11.92
N TYR A 170 -7.66 -24.45 -11.71
CA TYR A 170 -6.76 -23.39 -12.18
C TYR A 170 -5.58 -23.12 -11.24
N ARG A 171 -5.42 -23.91 -10.16
CA ARG A 171 -4.38 -23.67 -9.16
C ARG A 171 -2.99 -23.56 -9.78
N SER A 172 -2.58 -24.50 -10.63
CA SER A 172 -1.26 -24.46 -11.25
C SER A 172 -1.04 -23.23 -12.14
N LEU A 173 -2.10 -22.72 -12.77
CA LEU A 173 -2.04 -21.52 -13.62
C LEU A 173 -1.82 -20.26 -12.77
N VAL A 174 -2.53 -20.11 -11.65
CA VAL A 174 -2.34 -18.96 -10.76
C VAL A 174 -1.05 -19.02 -9.98
N GLU A 175 -0.53 -20.21 -9.66
CA GLU A 175 0.80 -20.34 -9.06
C GLU A 175 1.89 -19.89 -10.03
N HIS A 176 1.79 -20.28 -11.30
CA HIS A 176 2.78 -19.93 -12.33
C HIS A 176 2.86 -18.41 -12.56
N TRP A 177 1.70 -17.76 -12.72
CA TRP A 177 1.60 -16.32 -12.97
C TRP A 177 1.43 -15.49 -11.70
N SER A 178 1.66 -16.07 -10.52
CA SER A 178 1.55 -15.37 -9.25
C SER A 178 2.49 -14.16 -9.21
N PRO A 179 2.05 -12.96 -8.77
CA PRO A 179 2.87 -11.77 -8.89
C PRO A 179 4.03 -11.76 -7.89
N PHE A 180 5.15 -11.17 -8.29
CA PHE A 180 6.15 -10.67 -7.34
C PHE A 180 5.68 -9.31 -6.82
N LEU A 181 5.66 -9.11 -5.50
CA LEU A 181 5.10 -7.90 -4.89
C LEU A 181 6.17 -7.15 -4.11
N ALA A 182 6.49 -5.94 -4.51
CA ALA A 182 7.33 -5.00 -3.79
C ALA A 182 6.46 -4.04 -2.98
N GLN A 183 6.18 -4.38 -1.74
CA GLN A 183 5.39 -3.59 -0.81
C GLN A 183 6.28 -2.57 -0.09
N GLU A 184 6.12 -1.28 -0.35
CA GLU A 184 6.75 -0.25 0.48
C GLU A 184 6.19 -0.32 1.90
N THR A 185 7.00 -0.01 2.91
CA THR A 185 6.54 0.11 4.31
C THR A 185 6.80 1.50 4.88
N TRP A 186 5.96 1.94 5.81
CA TRP A 186 6.07 3.26 6.42
C TRP A 186 6.20 3.23 7.95
N PHE A 187 5.41 4.02 8.68
CA PHE A 187 5.56 4.17 10.13
C PHE A 187 4.75 3.16 10.95
N GLU A 188 3.84 2.43 10.31
CA GLU A 188 3.20 1.24 10.86
C GLU A 188 3.43 0.03 9.94
N PRO A 189 4.66 -0.50 9.84
CA PRO A 189 5.01 -1.48 8.80
C PRO A 189 4.07 -2.69 8.72
N LYS A 190 3.50 -3.10 9.84
CA LYS A 190 2.58 -4.25 9.89
C LYS A 190 1.24 -3.99 9.21
N ALA A 191 0.80 -2.73 9.15
CA ALA A 191 -0.39 -2.34 8.39
C ALA A 191 -0.15 -2.43 6.88
N ASP A 192 1.10 -2.28 6.43
CA ASP A 192 1.49 -2.44 5.02
C ASP A 192 1.71 -3.90 4.61
N TYR A 193 1.81 -4.85 5.54
CA TYR A 193 2.05 -6.25 5.17
C TYR A 193 0.81 -6.88 4.52
N LEU A 194 1.05 -7.78 3.56
CA LEU A 194 0.00 -8.63 3.01
C LEU A 194 -0.66 -9.40 4.15
N ALA A 195 -1.97 -9.29 4.26
CA ALA A 195 -2.73 -9.88 5.36
C ALA A 195 -3.85 -10.78 4.83
N ARG A 196 -4.31 -11.68 5.69
CA ARG A 196 -5.64 -12.25 5.54
C ARG A 196 -6.67 -11.28 6.08
N PHE A 197 -7.87 -11.32 5.52
CA PHE A 197 -9.03 -10.65 6.09
C PHE A 197 -9.28 -11.08 7.54
N ASP A 198 -9.21 -12.38 7.83
CA ASP A 198 -9.48 -12.95 9.16
C ASP A 198 -8.25 -12.95 10.07
N LEU A 199 -7.33 -11.99 9.95
CA LEU A 199 -6.01 -11.96 10.62
C LEU A 199 -6.06 -12.18 12.15
N ASP A 200 -7.19 -11.88 12.78
CA ASP A 200 -7.46 -12.02 14.21
C ASP A 200 -8.34 -13.25 14.56
N GLY A 201 -8.72 -14.03 13.56
CA GLY A 201 -9.47 -15.28 13.66
C GLY A 201 -10.98 -15.13 13.55
N ASP A 202 -11.50 -13.96 13.19
CA ASP A 202 -12.91 -13.76 12.87
C ASP A 202 -13.12 -13.13 11.48
N TRP A 203 -14.37 -12.93 11.08
CA TRP A 203 -14.74 -12.41 9.75
C TRP A 203 -15.42 -11.04 9.84
N SER A 204 -15.22 -10.33 10.95
CA SER A 204 -15.70 -8.98 11.14
C SER A 204 -14.84 -8.01 10.33
N GLY A 205 -15.47 -7.18 9.50
CA GLY A 205 -14.73 -6.15 8.77
C GLY A 205 -14.45 -4.89 9.58
N GLU A 206 -15.14 -4.68 10.70
CA GLU A 206 -15.08 -3.41 11.44
C GLU A 206 -13.99 -3.34 12.51
N ASN A 207 -13.19 -4.40 12.66
CA ASN A 207 -12.21 -4.53 13.74
C ASN A 207 -10.77 -4.85 13.27
N ASN A 208 -10.53 -4.91 11.95
CA ASN A 208 -9.21 -5.22 11.40
C ASN A 208 -8.20 -4.12 11.72
N TRP A 209 -8.64 -2.86 11.81
CA TRP A 209 -7.82 -1.72 12.15
C TRP A 209 -7.24 -1.91 13.54
N GLU A 210 -8.04 -1.99 14.60
CA GLU A 210 -7.53 -2.17 15.96
C GLU A 210 -6.79 -3.50 16.16
N ASN A 211 -7.14 -4.55 15.41
CA ASN A 211 -6.51 -5.85 15.55
C ASN A 211 -5.22 -6.00 14.71
N ALA A 212 -4.95 -5.11 13.76
CA ALA A 212 -3.71 -5.14 12.95
C ALA A 212 -2.43 -5.34 13.77
N PRO A 213 -2.20 -4.63 14.91
CA PRO A 213 -0.97 -4.79 15.69
C PRO A 213 -0.79 -6.18 16.31
N VAL A 214 -1.87 -6.90 16.62
CA VAL A 214 -1.85 -8.22 17.29
C VAL A 214 -2.29 -9.39 16.41
N GLY A 215 -2.87 -9.16 15.25
CA GLY A 215 -3.24 -10.20 14.30
C GLY A 215 -2.05 -10.88 13.64
N SER A 216 -2.32 -11.88 12.82
CA SER A 216 -1.27 -12.59 12.09
C SER A 216 -0.66 -11.73 10.98
N SER A 217 0.67 -11.62 10.95
CA SER A 217 1.48 -11.11 9.83
C SER A 217 1.84 -12.15 8.76
N GLN A 218 1.24 -13.35 8.78
CA GLN A 218 1.45 -14.31 7.71
C GLN A 218 0.92 -13.74 6.38
N ALA A 219 1.73 -13.82 5.33
CA ALA A 219 1.42 -13.21 4.05
C ALA A 219 0.49 -14.09 3.19
N TYR A 220 -0.62 -13.51 2.77
CA TYR A 220 -1.57 -14.17 1.87
C TYR A 220 -2.00 -13.23 0.74
N VAL A 221 -2.28 -13.82 -0.42
CA VAL A 221 -2.82 -13.13 -1.59
C VAL A 221 -4.09 -13.86 -2.01
N TYR A 222 -5.13 -13.09 -2.30
CA TYR A 222 -6.42 -13.65 -2.72
C TYR A 222 -6.46 -13.73 -4.24
N TYR A 223 -6.98 -14.82 -4.80
CA TYR A 223 -7.05 -14.97 -6.26
C TYR A 223 -8.42 -15.40 -6.78
N ALA A 224 -8.70 -15.04 -8.04
CA ALA A 224 -9.85 -15.52 -8.81
C ALA A 224 -9.45 -15.77 -10.27
N VAL A 225 -10.17 -16.68 -10.93
CA VAL A 225 -9.95 -17.01 -12.34
C VAL A 225 -11.27 -16.92 -13.11
N MET A 226 -11.22 -16.29 -14.28
CA MET A 226 -12.25 -16.40 -15.31
C MET A 226 -11.62 -16.86 -16.63
N GLU A 227 -12.42 -17.49 -17.48
CA GLU A 227 -11.95 -18.09 -18.72
C GLU A 227 -12.91 -17.82 -19.87
N THR A 228 -12.36 -17.38 -21.00
CA THR A 228 -13.05 -17.26 -22.30
C THR A 228 -12.42 -18.21 -23.30
N ASP A 229 -12.91 -18.28 -24.54
CA ASP A 229 -12.32 -19.16 -25.55
C ASP A 229 -10.84 -18.87 -25.82
N THR A 230 -10.43 -17.62 -25.70
CA THR A 230 -9.09 -17.17 -26.09
C THR A 230 -8.18 -16.81 -24.92
N HIS A 231 -8.72 -16.51 -23.73
CA HIS A 231 -7.92 -16.01 -22.61
C HIS A 231 -8.34 -16.62 -21.25
N TRP A 232 -7.38 -16.64 -20.33
CA TRP A 232 -7.63 -16.66 -18.90
C TRP A 232 -7.45 -15.26 -18.32
N PHE A 233 -8.24 -14.93 -17.31
CA PHE A 233 -8.15 -13.70 -16.54
C PHE A 233 -7.85 -14.07 -15.10
N LEU A 234 -6.68 -13.70 -14.61
CA LEU A 234 -6.21 -14.03 -13.27
C LEU A 234 -6.23 -12.76 -12.42
N ILE A 235 -7.10 -12.72 -11.42
CA ILE A 235 -7.24 -11.58 -10.53
C ILE A 235 -6.50 -11.90 -9.25
N TYR A 236 -5.68 -10.96 -8.76
CA TYR A 236 -5.02 -11.03 -7.47
C TYR A 236 -5.40 -9.80 -6.64
N ASN A 237 -5.91 -10.02 -5.43
CA ASN A 237 -6.20 -8.95 -4.49
C ASN A 237 -5.19 -8.99 -3.34
N PHE A 238 -4.75 -7.80 -2.94
CA PHE A 238 -3.83 -7.56 -1.84
C PHE A 238 -4.61 -6.86 -0.75
N PHE A 239 -4.91 -7.59 0.32
CA PHE A 239 -5.68 -7.09 1.44
C PHE A 239 -4.74 -6.55 2.52
N HIS A 240 -5.10 -5.39 3.05
CA HIS A 240 -4.43 -4.75 4.17
C HIS A 240 -5.48 -4.38 5.24
N PRO A 241 -5.14 -4.45 6.53
CA PRO A 241 -6.12 -4.16 7.59
C PRO A 241 -6.45 -2.67 7.73
N ARG A 242 -5.62 -1.78 7.19
CA ARG A 242 -5.77 -0.32 7.29
C ARG A 242 -5.34 0.32 5.98
N ASP A 243 -6.07 1.32 5.49
CA ASP A 243 -5.49 2.41 4.69
C ASP A 243 -5.18 3.55 5.67
N TYR A 244 -3.90 3.87 5.85
CA TYR A 244 -3.45 4.78 6.90
C TYR A 244 -2.52 5.87 6.40
N SER A 245 -2.54 6.98 7.13
CA SER A 245 -1.71 8.15 6.88
C SER A 245 -1.26 8.77 8.20
N ASP A 246 -0.14 9.50 8.17
CA ASP A 246 0.29 10.31 9.31
C ASP A 246 -0.71 11.45 9.63
N LYS A 247 -1.63 11.70 8.71
CA LYS A 247 -2.79 12.58 8.81
C LYS A 247 -4.03 11.90 8.23
N CYS A 248 -4.87 11.35 9.08
CA CYS A 248 -6.19 10.90 8.69
C CYS A 248 -7.15 12.08 8.59
N ILE A 249 -7.37 12.58 7.38
CA ILE A 249 -8.49 13.47 7.05
C ILE A 249 -9.65 12.63 6.50
N ALA A 250 -10.86 13.19 6.53
CA ALA A 250 -12.05 12.48 6.07
C ALA A 250 -11.84 11.91 4.65
N GLY A 251 -11.88 10.58 4.54
CA GLY A 251 -11.72 9.84 3.29
C GLY A 251 -10.28 9.48 2.90
N SER A 252 -9.25 9.86 3.64
CA SER A 252 -7.84 9.51 3.35
C SER A 252 -7.30 8.34 4.17
N CYS A 253 -8.03 7.91 5.17
CA CYS A 253 -7.75 6.70 5.94
C CYS A 253 -9.05 5.93 6.06
N HIS A 254 -8.95 4.61 6.16
CA HIS A 254 -10.11 3.77 6.41
C HIS A 254 -9.77 2.36 6.90
N GLU A 255 -10.71 1.81 7.66
CA GLU A 255 -10.82 0.40 7.99
C GLU A 255 -10.75 -0.48 6.73
N ASN A 256 -9.86 -1.47 6.77
CA ASN A 256 -9.51 -2.33 5.64
C ASN A 256 -8.94 -1.54 4.44
N ASP A 257 -8.21 -2.25 3.59
CA ASP A 257 -7.92 -1.83 2.24
C ASP A 257 -7.78 -3.06 1.35
N ASN A 258 -8.15 -2.90 0.08
CA ASN A 258 -8.06 -4.00 -0.88
C ASN A 258 -7.92 -3.45 -2.29
N GLU A 259 -6.68 -3.46 -2.75
CA GLU A 259 -6.28 -3.13 -4.11
C GLU A 259 -5.79 -4.42 -4.81
N GLY A 260 -5.38 -4.34 -6.06
CA GLY A 260 -4.83 -5.51 -6.74
C GLY A 260 -4.63 -5.35 -8.23
N LEU A 261 -4.62 -6.48 -8.93
CA LEU A 261 -4.35 -6.53 -10.37
C LEU A 261 -5.12 -7.64 -11.09
N ILE A 262 -5.26 -7.47 -12.41
CA ILE A 262 -5.82 -8.46 -13.33
C ILE A 262 -4.80 -8.75 -14.41
N LEU A 263 -4.45 -10.02 -14.58
CA LEU A 263 -3.63 -10.53 -15.66
C LEU A 263 -4.52 -11.06 -16.79
N THR A 264 -4.24 -10.65 -18.02
CA THR A 264 -4.87 -11.16 -19.24
C THR A 264 -3.89 -12.11 -19.94
N VAL A 265 -4.17 -13.41 -19.88
CA VAL A 265 -3.28 -14.47 -20.37
C VAL A 265 -3.89 -15.14 -21.60
N ARG A 266 -3.27 -15.01 -22.77
CA ARG A 266 -3.70 -15.67 -24.00
C ARG A 266 -3.44 -17.16 -23.94
N LYS A 267 -4.43 -17.94 -24.37
CA LYS A 267 -4.28 -19.37 -24.60
C LYS A 267 -3.56 -19.62 -25.92
N THR A 268 -2.39 -20.23 -25.83
CA THR A 268 -1.55 -20.56 -27.00
C THR A 268 -1.47 -22.06 -27.26
N GLY A 269 -2.17 -22.87 -26.46
CA GLY A 269 -1.99 -24.32 -26.37
C GLY A 269 -0.84 -24.75 -25.44
N ALA A 270 0.02 -23.82 -25.01
CA ALA A 270 0.98 -24.07 -23.93
C ALA A 270 0.26 -24.15 -22.56
N PRO A 271 0.79 -24.91 -21.58
CA PRO A 271 0.13 -25.13 -20.29
C PRO A 271 -0.25 -23.84 -19.53
N PHE A 272 0.55 -22.79 -19.66
CA PHE A 272 0.35 -21.51 -18.98
C PHE A 272 0.05 -20.35 -19.95
N GLY A 273 -0.11 -20.62 -21.24
CA GLY A 273 -0.37 -19.58 -22.23
C GLY A 273 0.75 -18.55 -22.34
N ARG A 274 0.38 -17.30 -22.66
CA ARG A 274 1.28 -16.14 -22.72
C ARG A 274 0.59 -14.96 -22.04
N LEU A 275 1.25 -14.33 -21.07
CA LEU A 275 0.77 -13.08 -20.48
C LEU A 275 0.83 -11.97 -21.53
N GLU A 276 -0.27 -11.23 -21.69
CA GLU A 276 -0.37 -10.16 -22.68
C GLU A 276 -0.51 -8.78 -22.04
N ALA A 277 -1.32 -8.69 -20.98
CA ALA A 277 -1.53 -7.45 -20.25
C ALA A 277 -1.64 -7.70 -18.74
N MET A 278 -1.22 -6.72 -17.96
CA MET A 278 -1.42 -6.60 -16.52
C MET A 278 -2.05 -5.25 -16.24
N GLU A 279 -3.24 -5.24 -15.66
CA GLU A 279 -3.92 -4.03 -15.23
C GLU A 279 -3.91 -3.95 -13.70
N THR A 280 -3.42 -2.86 -13.13
CA THR A 280 -3.31 -2.67 -11.67
C THR A 280 -4.26 -1.58 -11.19
N LEU A 281 -4.69 -1.65 -9.93
CA LEU A 281 -5.55 -0.66 -9.30
C LEU A 281 -4.79 0.17 -8.28
N ALA A 282 -4.87 1.49 -8.41
CA ALA A 282 -4.46 2.41 -7.37
C ALA A 282 -5.49 3.53 -7.19
N HIS A 283 -6.08 3.63 -6.00
CA HIS A 283 -6.96 4.72 -5.62
C HIS A 283 -8.19 4.85 -6.54
N ASN A 284 -8.75 3.72 -6.99
CA ASN A 284 -9.81 3.61 -8.02
C ASN A 284 -9.40 4.14 -9.41
N ASN A 285 -8.13 4.06 -9.78
CA ASN A 285 -7.65 4.30 -11.14
C ASN A 285 -6.91 3.06 -11.63
N VAL A 286 -7.22 2.63 -12.85
CA VAL A 286 -6.56 1.48 -13.48
C VAL A 286 -5.37 1.94 -14.33
N TYR A 287 -4.25 1.25 -14.16
CA TYR A 287 -3.02 1.41 -14.93
C TYR A 287 -2.74 0.15 -15.72
N SER A 288 -2.36 0.27 -16.98
CA SER A 288 -2.27 -0.85 -17.92
C SER A 288 -0.85 -1.05 -18.41
N TYR A 289 -0.28 -2.23 -18.14
CA TYR A 289 1.05 -2.65 -18.57
C TYR A 289 0.92 -3.79 -19.56
N VAL A 290 1.79 -3.84 -20.56
CA VAL A 290 1.73 -4.85 -21.62
C VAL A 290 3.08 -5.55 -21.75
N ASP A 291 3.03 -6.81 -22.18
CA ASP A 291 4.24 -7.52 -22.61
C ASP A 291 4.62 -7.08 -24.04
N ASP A 292 5.60 -7.74 -24.67
CA ASP A 292 6.06 -7.49 -26.04
C ASP A 292 4.98 -7.73 -27.15
N ALA A 293 3.74 -8.04 -26.77
CA ALA A 293 2.62 -8.17 -27.70
C ALA A 293 2.23 -6.79 -28.29
N PRO A 294 1.81 -6.73 -29.58
CA PRO A 294 1.35 -5.49 -30.20
C PRO A 294 -0.03 -5.08 -29.66
N ILE A 295 -0.03 -4.47 -28.47
CA ILE A 295 -1.21 -3.97 -27.77
C ILE A 295 -1.13 -2.46 -27.72
N HIS A 296 -2.23 -1.81 -28.05
CA HIS A 296 -2.31 -0.36 -28.18
C HIS A 296 -3.32 0.25 -27.21
N ASN A 297 -3.18 1.55 -26.94
CA ASN A 297 -4.07 2.31 -26.06
C ASN A 297 -5.55 2.15 -26.47
N GLY A 298 -6.45 1.87 -25.54
CA GLY A 298 -7.90 1.95 -25.73
C GLY A 298 -8.46 3.16 -24.99
N GLU A 299 -9.33 2.91 -24.02
CA GLU A 299 -9.71 3.91 -23.00
C GLU A 299 -8.55 4.26 -22.06
N HIS A 300 -7.65 3.30 -21.84
CA HIS A 300 -6.42 3.46 -21.08
C HIS A 300 -5.22 3.66 -22.03
N ASN A 301 -4.21 4.35 -21.52
CA ASN A 301 -2.90 4.37 -22.17
C ASN A 301 -2.11 3.16 -21.68
N VAL A 302 -1.21 2.64 -22.51
CA VAL A 302 -0.17 1.72 -22.02
C VAL A 302 0.80 2.53 -21.16
N ASP A 303 0.88 2.18 -19.88
CA ASP A 303 1.66 2.85 -18.85
C ASP A 303 3.10 2.32 -18.74
N GLY A 304 3.39 1.15 -19.31
CA GLY A 304 4.74 0.58 -19.34
C GLY A 304 4.76 -0.88 -19.79
N ALA A 305 5.95 -1.47 -19.71
CA ALA A 305 6.17 -2.89 -19.92
C ALA A 305 5.85 -3.68 -18.64
N ILE A 306 5.66 -4.99 -18.77
CA ILE A 306 5.60 -5.91 -17.64
C ILE A 306 7.03 -6.37 -17.30
N ASP A 307 7.48 -6.10 -16.07
CA ASP A 307 8.70 -6.72 -15.55
C ASP A 307 8.41 -8.09 -14.98
N TYR A 308 9.38 -9.00 -15.13
CA TYR A 308 9.27 -10.36 -14.63
C TYR A 308 10.37 -10.68 -13.63
N VAL A 309 9.98 -11.35 -12.54
CA VAL A 309 10.90 -12.06 -11.65
C VAL A 309 10.84 -13.55 -12.02
N TYR A 310 12.02 -14.15 -12.19
CA TYR A 310 12.20 -15.55 -12.63
C TYR A 310 11.47 -15.94 -13.92
N GLY A 311 11.10 -14.97 -14.76
CA GLY A 311 10.50 -15.21 -16.08
C GLY A 311 9.01 -15.57 -16.09
N SER A 312 8.34 -15.65 -14.93
CA SER A 312 6.91 -15.99 -14.85
C SER A 312 6.12 -15.19 -13.81
N HIS A 313 6.80 -14.45 -12.92
CA HIS A 313 6.13 -13.68 -11.87
C HIS A 313 6.12 -12.19 -12.25
N PRO A 314 5.01 -11.64 -12.76
CA PRO A 314 4.94 -10.22 -13.08
C PRO A 314 5.15 -9.41 -11.80
N ALA A 315 6.00 -8.39 -11.88
CA ALA A 315 6.35 -7.56 -10.74
C ALA A 315 5.37 -6.39 -10.58
N ALA A 316 4.84 -6.22 -9.37
CA ALA A 316 4.06 -5.06 -8.98
C ALA A 316 4.69 -4.39 -7.74
N PHE A 317 4.58 -3.06 -7.69
CA PHE A 317 4.90 -2.22 -6.55
C PHE A 317 3.60 -1.83 -5.84
N ILE A 318 3.61 -1.86 -4.50
CA ILE A 318 2.50 -1.45 -3.65
C ILE A 318 2.96 -0.29 -2.76
N GLU A 319 2.25 0.83 -2.82
CA GLU A 319 2.50 2.01 -1.99
C GLU A 319 2.30 1.69 -0.49
N SER A 320 3.08 2.32 0.39
CA SER A 320 2.82 2.25 1.83
C SER A 320 1.71 3.22 2.25
N GLY A 321 0.87 2.80 3.19
CA GLY A 321 -0.24 3.60 3.72
C GLY A 321 -1.53 3.42 2.92
N GLY A 322 -1.54 3.85 1.66
CA GLY A 322 -2.73 3.79 0.79
C GLY A 322 -2.73 2.69 -0.28
N HIS A 323 -1.74 1.79 -0.25
CA HIS A 323 -1.67 0.53 -1.00
C HIS A 323 -1.94 0.56 -2.51
N GLY A 324 -1.79 1.72 -3.16
CA GLY A 324 -1.90 1.82 -4.61
C GLY A 324 -0.95 0.85 -5.32
N VAL A 325 -1.50 0.03 -6.22
CA VAL A 325 -0.74 -0.99 -6.96
C VAL A 325 -0.34 -0.46 -8.33
N TYR A 326 0.94 -0.59 -8.64
CA TYR A 326 1.56 -0.19 -9.90
C TYR A 326 2.43 -1.30 -10.46
N GLY A 327 2.69 -1.31 -11.77
CA GLY A 327 3.67 -2.22 -12.37
C GLY A 327 5.10 -1.88 -11.93
N GLY A 328 5.99 -2.88 -11.88
CA GLY A 328 7.37 -2.74 -11.38
C GLY A 328 8.19 -1.61 -12.00
N SER A 329 8.02 -1.36 -13.31
CA SER A 329 8.65 -0.27 -14.07
C SER A 329 7.71 0.91 -14.33
N GLY A 330 6.52 0.91 -13.74
CA GLY A 330 5.59 2.03 -13.83
C GLY A 330 6.20 3.31 -13.26
N SER A 331 5.80 4.47 -13.80
CA SER A 331 6.32 5.78 -13.38
C SER A 331 6.10 6.11 -11.89
N HIS A 332 5.14 5.45 -11.26
CA HIS A 332 4.84 5.55 -9.83
C HIS A 332 5.63 4.56 -8.96
N SER A 333 6.24 3.54 -9.56
CA SER A 333 7.01 2.54 -8.84
C SER A 333 8.21 3.18 -8.15
N ARG A 334 8.35 2.90 -6.85
CA ARG A 334 9.52 3.28 -6.06
C ARG A 334 10.46 2.12 -5.81
N TYR A 335 10.37 1.07 -6.62
CA TYR A 335 11.16 -0.14 -6.49
C TYR A 335 11.88 -0.46 -7.80
N SER A 336 13.16 -0.84 -7.71
CA SER A 336 13.94 -1.36 -8.84
C SER A 336 13.91 -2.89 -8.80
N VAL A 337 13.23 -3.51 -9.77
CA VAL A 337 13.20 -4.98 -9.91
C VAL A 337 14.60 -5.53 -10.14
N ARG A 338 15.43 -4.84 -10.93
CA ARG A 338 16.80 -5.26 -11.25
C ARG A 338 17.70 -5.28 -10.01
N ASP A 339 17.56 -4.28 -9.15
CA ASP A 339 18.47 -4.06 -8.02
C ASP A 339 17.89 -4.56 -6.67
N ASP A 340 16.66 -5.08 -6.66
CA ASP A 340 15.91 -5.49 -5.46
C ASP A 340 15.91 -4.41 -4.35
N ALA A 341 15.64 -3.16 -4.77
CA ALA A 341 15.85 -1.98 -3.95
C ALA A 341 14.68 -0.99 -4.03
N PHE A 342 14.24 -0.53 -2.85
CA PHE A 342 13.31 0.58 -2.71
C PHE A 342 14.07 1.91 -2.72
N SER A 343 13.46 2.95 -3.31
CA SER A 343 14.08 4.26 -3.56
C SER A 343 13.62 5.38 -2.61
N ALA A 344 12.51 5.18 -1.88
CA ALA A 344 11.89 6.21 -1.03
C ALA A 344 11.79 5.81 0.46
N GLY A 345 12.22 4.60 0.81
CA GLY A 345 12.11 4.05 2.16
C GLY A 345 12.42 2.55 2.19
N PRO A 346 12.18 1.87 3.31
CA PRO A 346 12.18 0.42 3.38
C PRO A 346 10.93 -0.16 2.70
N GLY A 347 10.97 -1.46 2.45
CA GLY A 347 9.80 -2.20 1.98
C GLY A 347 10.05 -3.69 2.05
N VAL A 348 9.00 -4.51 1.95
CA VAL A 348 9.08 -5.96 1.92
C VAL A 348 8.85 -6.45 0.49
N SER A 349 9.70 -7.35 0.00
CA SER A 349 9.38 -8.09 -1.22
C SER A 349 8.76 -9.45 -0.92
N TYR A 350 7.74 -9.82 -1.68
CA TYR A 350 7.00 -11.06 -1.56
C TYR A 350 7.03 -11.88 -2.85
N ILE A 351 7.07 -13.20 -2.71
CA ILE A 351 7.02 -14.17 -3.81
C ILE A 351 6.17 -15.38 -3.41
N TYR A 352 5.47 -15.99 -4.35
CA TYR A 352 4.73 -17.22 -4.05
C TYR A 352 5.69 -18.36 -3.70
N LYS A 353 5.46 -19.00 -2.56
CA LYS A 353 6.19 -20.20 -2.13
C LYS A 353 5.27 -21.36 -1.73
N GLY A 354 3.95 -21.17 -1.80
CA GLY A 354 2.97 -22.09 -1.20
C GLY A 354 3.09 -22.17 0.32
N VAL A 355 3.62 -21.11 0.95
CA VAL A 355 3.78 -21.00 2.41
C VAL A 355 3.59 -19.55 2.78
N ALA A 356 2.68 -19.28 3.71
CA ALA A 356 2.47 -17.96 4.28
C ALA A 356 3.53 -17.68 5.36
N GLU A 357 4.65 -17.11 4.93
CA GLU A 357 5.74 -16.65 5.80
C GLU A 357 5.38 -15.31 6.46
N ARG A 358 6.13 -14.93 7.49
CA ARG A 358 6.00 -13.66 8.21
C ARG A 358 7.18 -12.77 7.88
N PRO A 359 6.99 -11.49 7.55
CA PRO A 359 8.09 -10.55 7.47
C PRO A 359 8.82 -10.48 8.82
N LYS A 360 10.14 -10.61 8.80
CA LYS A 360 10.99 -10.48 10.00
C LYS A 360 11.12 -9.03 10.45
N HIS A 361 11.07 -8.09 9.50
CA HIS A 361 11.18 -6.65 9.71
C HIS A 361 10.58 -5.86 8.53
N ALA A 362 10.56 -4.53 8.65
CA ALA A 362 9.98 -3.61 7.66
C ALA A 362 10.71 -3.56 6.30
N ASN A 363 11.89 -4.19 6.20
CA ASN A 363 12.70 -4.21 4.98
C ASN A 363 13.09 -5.64 4.55
N ASP A 364 12.25 -6.63 4.83
CA ASP A 364 12.55 -8.04 4.53
C ASP A 364 12.49 -8.32 3.02
N ARG A 365 13.05 -9.44 2.57
CA ARG A 365 13.13 -9.79 1.15
C ARG A 365 12.64 -11.21 0.90
N MET A 366 11.97 -11.39 -0.23
CA MET A 366 11.52 -12.69 -0.72
C MET A 366 10.68 -13.44 0.31
N VAL A 367 9.79 -12.73 1.02
CA VAL A 367 8.84 -13.33 1.96
C VAL A 367 7.83 -14.17 1.18
N GLY A 368 7.71 -15.44 1.55
CA GLY A 368 6.75 -16.37 0.97
C GLY A 368 5.32 -15.97 1.30
N TYR A 369 4.46 -15.92 0.30
CA TYR A 369 3.02 -15.89 0.52
C TYR A 369 2.33 -17.16 0.02
N GLU A 370 1.12 -17.35 0.52
CA GLU A 370 0.17 -18.38 0.08
C GLU A 370 -1.04 -17.74 -0.64
N LEU A 371 -1.64 -18.49 -1.55
CA LEU A 371 -2.79 -18.11 -2.37
C LEU A 371 -4.10 -18.65 -1.79
N LEU A 372 -5.06 -17.74 -1.58
CA LEU A 372 -6.41 -18.07 -1.12
C LEU A 372 -7.47 -17.84 -2.21
N PRO A 373 -8.33 -18.83 -2.51
CA PRO A 373 -9.38 -18.66 -3.51
C PRO A 373 -10.47 -17.70 -3.00
N ILE A 374 -10.70 -16.61 -3.73
CA ILE A 374 -11.71 -15.59 -3.39
C ILE A 374 -13.11 -16.20 -3.34
N TRP A 375 -13.38 -17.22 -4.17
CA TRP A 375 -14.66 -17.91 -4.15
C TRP A 375 -15.00 -18.44 -2.75
N ASP A 376 -14.09 -19.22 -2.16
CA ASP A 376 -14.29 -19.86 -0.86
C ASP A 376 -14.19 -18.86 0.29
N GLN A 377 -13.24 -17.93 0.21
CA GLN A 377 -12.97 -17.02 1.32
C GLN A 377 -14.02 -15.91 1.42
N TRP A 378 -14.42 -15.32 0.30
CA TRP A 378 -15.18 -14.08 0.30
C TRP A 378 -16.51 -14.18 -0.43
N TRP A 379 -16.55 -14.74 -1.63
CA TRP A 379 -17.76 -14.67 -2.47
C TRP A 379 -18.96 -15.38 -1.85
N LEU A 380 -18.75 -16.55 -1.24
CA LEU A 380 -19.82 -17.28 -0.55
C LEU A 380 -20.46 -16.46 0.59
N ARG A 381 -19.72 -15.51 1.19
CA ARG A 381 -20.18 -14.59 2.24
C ARG A 381 -20.81 -13.31 1.67
N ALA A 382 -20.40 -12.89 0.48
CA ALA A 382 -20.74 -11.61 -0.14
C ALA A 382 -22.09 -11.58 -0.88
N GLN A 383 -22.70 -12.74 -1.13
CA GLN A 383 -23.91 -12.88 -1.95
C GLN A 383 -25.21 -12.86 -1.14
N GLU A 384 -26.31 -12.52 -1.82
CA GLU A 384 -27.67 -12.65 -1.30
C GLU A 384 -27.94 -14.06 -0.75
N GLY A 385 -28.49 -14.16 0.47
CA GLY A 385 -28.76 -15.46 1.09
C GLY A 385 -27.58 -16.09 1.85
N SER A 386 -26.42 -15.42 1.94
CA SER A 386 -25.28 -15.87 2.77
C SER A 386 -25.52 -15.79 4.29
N GLY A 387 -26.66 -15.25 4.71
CA GLY A 387 -26.93 -14.92 6.10
C GLY A 387 -26.33 -13.60 6.56
N ARG A 388 -25.29 -13.06 5.88
CA ARG A 388 -24.64 -11.76 6.15
C ARG A 388 -24.27 -11.52 7.64
N GLN A 389 -24.17 -12.57 8.46
CA GLN A 389 -24.09 -12.47 9.92
C GLN A 389 -22.70 -12.07 10.42
N ASP A 390 -21.66 -12.47 9.68
CA ASP A 390 -20.26 -12.24 10.06
C ASP A 390 -19.83 -10.78 9.92
N ARG A 391 -20.66 -9.92 9.31
CA ARG A 391 -20.36 -8.50 9.08
C ARG A 391 -19.05 -8.28 8.32
N THR A 392 -18.73 -9.19 7.41
CA THR A 392 -17.57 -9.10 6.51
C THR A 392 -17.76 -8.01 5.45
N PHE A 393 -18.99 -7.86 4.98
CA PHE A 393 -19.33 -7.06 3.80
C PHE A 393 -20.49 -6.11 4.07
N ASP A 394 -20.52 -5.01 3.31
CA ASP A 394 -21.58 -4.01 3.36
C ASP A 394 -21.76 -3.31 2.00
N ALA A 395 -22.52 -2.21 1.96
CA ALA A 395 -22.80 -1.38 0.80
C ALA A 395 -23.33 -2.21 -0.38
N TYR A 396 -24.24 -3.15 -0.08
CA TYR A 396 -24.83 -4.04 -1.07
C TYR A 396 -25.48 -3.25 -2.19
N TYR A 397 -25.26 -3.70 -3.42
CA TYR A 397 -25.75 -3.02 -4.61
C TYR A 397 -26.14 -4.03 -5.68
N ARG A 398 -26.97 -3.56 -6.61
CA ARG A 398 -27.29 -4.28 -7.83
C ARG A 398 -26.22 -4.02 -8.88
N TYR A 399 -25.54 -5.06 -9.31
CA TYR A 399 -24.61 -4.98 -10.44
C TYR A 399 -25.38 -4.72 -11.74
N VAL A 400 -25.05 -3.62 -12.42
CA VAL A 400 -25.64 -3.22 -13.71
C VAL A 400 -24.50 -2.87 -14.66
N PRO A 401 -24.01 -3.85 -15.46
CA PRO A 401 -22.90 -3.61 -16.36
C PRO A 401 -23.32 -2.79 -17.58
N ALA A 402 -22.37 -2.02 -18.11
CA ALA A 402 -22.51 -1.39 -19.41
C ALA A 402 -22.35 -2.41 -20.54
N GLY A 403 -22.85 -2.09 -21.73
CA GLY A 403 -22.60 -2.88 -22.95
C GLY A 403 -23.44 -4.15 -23.12
N GLY A 404 -24.57 -4.28 -22.41
CA GLY A 404 -25.46 -5.45 -22.53
C GLY A 404 -24.82 -6.75 -22.04
N ARG A 405 -23.91 -6.63 -21.07
CA ARG A 405 -23.09 -7.74 -20.56
C ARG A 405 -23.84 -8.56 -19.50
N PRO A 406 -23.40 -9.79 -19.21
CA PRO A 406 -24.12 -10.68 -18.30
C PRO A 406 -24.23 -10.10 -16.88
N LEU A 407 -25.37 -10.32 -16.23
CA LEU A 407 -25.61 -9.94 -14.85
C LEU A 407 -25.09 -11.01 -13.88
N THR A 408 -24.95 -10.65 -12.61
CA THR A 408 -24.84 -11.64 -11.54
C THR A 408 -26.13 -12.44 -11.40
N ARG A 409 -26.02 -13.69 -10.92
CA ARG A 409 -27.20 -14.50 -10.58
C ARG A 409 -27.98 -13.99 -9.35
N TYR A 410 -27.35 -13.11 -8.58
CA TYR A 410 -27.90 -12.50 -7.37
C TYR A 410 -28.47 -11.12 -7.68
N GLN A 411 -29.55 -10.73 -7.00
CA GLN A 411 -30.14 -9.40 -7.18
C GLN A 411 -29.22 -8.33 -6.60
N GLU A 412 -28.58 -8.64 -5.47
CA GLU A 412 -27.60 -7.81 -4.80
C GLU A 412 -26.34 -8.60 -4.45
N ILE A 413 -25.21 -7.91 -4.54
CA ILE A 413 -23.91 -8.37 -4.08
C ILE A 413 -23.28 -7.30 -3.20
N ALA A 414 -22.36 -7.68 -2.33
CA ALA A 414 -21.60 -6.72 -1.51
C ALA A 414 -20.86 -5.70 -2.37
N GLY A 415 -20.88 -4.42 -1.99
CA GLY A 415 -20.12 -3.37 -2.67
C GLY A 415 -18.80 -3.03 -2.00
N SER A 416 -18.68 -3.28 -0.70
CA SER A 416 -17.49 -3.00 0.10
C SER A 416 -17.26 -4.08 1.15
N PHE A 417 -16.04 -4.16 1.65
CA PHE A 417 -15.83 -4.71 2.99
C PHE A 417 -16.56 -3.81 4.00
N TRP A 418 -17.09 -4.40 5.07
CA TRP A 418 -17.69 -3.61 6.14
C TRP A 418 -16.58 -2.85 6.83
N GLY A 419 -16.57 -1.52 6.79
CA GLY A 419 -15.57 -0.71 7.49
C GLY A 419 -16.18 0.53 8.11
N ARG A 420 -15.74 0.92 9.32
CA ARG A 420 -16.30 2.07 10.06
C ARG A 420 -15.24 3.02 10.62
N THR A 421 -14.03 2.53 10.91
CA THR A 421 -12.91 3.34 11.41
C THR A 421 -12.42 4.32 10.34
N GLU A 422 -12.19 5.58 10.74
CA GLU A 422 -11.81 6.76 9.93
C GLU A 422 -12.78 7.16 8.78
N SER A 423 -13.23 6.21 7.95
CA SER A 423 -14.20 6.43 6.88
C SER A 423 -14.94 5.16 6.52
N GLU A 424 -16.26 5.27 6.35
CA GLU A 424 -17.11 4.10 6.14
C GLU A 424 -16.93 3.47 4.76
N ASN A 425 -16.81 2.14 4.72
CA ASN A 425 -17.01 1.29 3.54
C ASN A 425 -16.19 1.68 2.30
N LYS A 426 -14.91 2.01 2.48
CA LYS A 426 -14.03 2.47 1.38
C LYS A 426 -13.33 1.34 0.63
N ALA A 427 -12.86 0.33 1.36
CA ALA A 427 -12.23 -0.87 0.82
C ALA A 427 -13.25 -1.73 0.06
N LYS A 428 -12.88 -2.19 -1.14
CA LYS A 428 -13.80 -2.95 -2.00
C LYS A 428 -13.19 -4.28 -2.40
N PRO A 429 -13.96 -5.39 -2.39
CA PRO A 429 -13.56 -6.60 -3.08
C PRO A 429 -13.49 -6.35 -4.60
N PHE A 430 -12.89 -7.26 -5.36
CA PHE A 430 -12.68 -7.04 -6.81
C PHE A 430 -13.98 -6.78 -7.59
N TRP A 431 -15.11 -7.34 -7.15
CA TRP A 431 -16.41 -7.10 -7.76
C TRP A 431 -17.04 -5.77 -7.35
N GLY A 432 -16.45 -5.00 -6.43
CA GLY A 432 -16.82 -3.62 -6.13
C GLY A 432 -15.86 -2.59 -6.73
N TRP A 433 -14.70 -3.01 -7.24
CA TRP A 433 -13.72 -2.13 -7.86
C TRP A 433 -14.27 -1.37 -9.07
N HIS A 434 -13.69 -0.21 -9.33
CA HIS A 434 -13.98 0.57 -10.52
C HIS A 434 -12.80 1.46 -10.87
N ASP A 435 -12.69 1.77 -12.16
CA ASP A 435 -11.83 2.83 -12.63
C ASP A 435 -12.63 4.13 -12.79
N ASN A 436 -12.09 5.23 -12.26
CA ASN A 436 -12.73 6.53 -12.31
C ASN A 436 -12.90 7.06 -13.74
N ARG A 437 -11.97 6.78 -14.65
CA ARG A 437 -12.00 7.29 -16.02
C ARG A 437 -13.14 6.62 -16.81
N THR A 438 -13.14 5.31 -16.90
CA THR A 438 -14.13 4.50 -17.63
C THR A 438 -15.51 4.62 -17.01
N ARG A 439 -15.63 4.66 -15.68
CA ARG A 439 -16.91 4.88 -14.99
C ARG A 439 -17.53 6.23 -15.32
N LYS A 440 -16.75 7.32 -15.27
CA LYS A 440 -17.25 8.66 -15.60
C LYS A 440 -17.69 8.78 -17.06
N LYS A 441 -17.06 8.02 -17.96
CA LYS A 441 -17.45 7.95 -19.38
C LYS A 441 -18.61 6.99 -19.66
N GLY A 442 -19.05 6.20 -18.68
CA GLY A 442 -20.07 5.17 -18.87
C GLY A 442 -19.60 3.97 -19.72
N VAL A 443 -18.29 3.76 -19.82
CA VAL A 443 -17.70 2.62 -20.55
C VAL A 443 -17.82 1.34 -19.73
N LEU A 444 -17.43 1.42 -18.45
CA LEU A 444 -17.50 0.34 -17.48
C LEU A 444 -18.30 0.80 -16.25
N ALA A 445 -19.12 -0.09 -15.71
CA ALA A 445 -19.83 0.15 -14.46
C ALA A 445 -18.99 -0.26 -13.23
N THR A 446 -19.44 0.13 -12.04
CA THR A 446 -18.85 -0.37 -10.79
C THR A 446 -18.92 -1.90 -10.71
N GLY A 447 -17.79 -2.51 -10.41
CA GLY A 447 -17.56 -3.95 -10.40
C GLY A 447 -17.22 -4.56 -11.75
N GLN A 448 -17.43 -3.85 -12.86
CA GLN A 448 -17.33 -4.46 -14.20
C GLN A 448 -15.90 -4.78 -14.62
N TRP A 449 -14.91 -4.02 -14.15
CA TRP A 449 -13.50 -4.32 -14.40
C TRP A 449 -13.12 -5.72 -13.89
N GLY A 450 -13.59 -6.08 -12.70
CA GLY A 450 -13.30 -7.38 -12.09
C GLY A 450 -14.30 -8.50 -12.39
N LEU A 451 -15.60 -8.21 -12.54
CA LEU A 451 -16.62 -9.23 -12.83
C LEU A 451 -16.66 -9.64 -14.32
N ASP A 452 -16.31 -8.74 -15.23
CA ASP A 452 -16.29 -8.96 -16.68
C ASP A 452 -14.96 -8.50 -17.30
N PRO A 453 -13.81 -9.06 -16.84
CA PRO A 453 -12.48 -8.59 -17.25
C PRO A 453 -12.23 -8.73 -18.75
N ALA A 454 -12.90 -9.68 -19.42
CA ALA A 454 -12.78 -9.84 -20.87
C ALA A 454 -13.38 -8.66 -21.62
N TYR A 455 -14.54 -8.17 -21.18
CA TYR A 455 -15.11 -6.95 -21.73
C TYR A 455 -14.26 -5.73 -21.35
N ALA A 456 -13.87 -5.62 -20.08
CA ALA A 456 -13.09 -4.49 -19.58
C ALA A 456 -11.80 -4.28 -20.38
N VAL A 457 -10.93 -5.29 -20.45
CA VAL A 457 -9.65 -5.17 -21.16
C VAL A 457 -9.83 -4.91 -22.66
N SER A 458 -10.92 -5.39 -23.27
CA SER A 458 -11.25 -5.12 -24.68
C SER A 458 -11.66 -3.66 -24.95
N ARG A 459 -12.01 -2.91 -23.90
CA ARG A 459 -12.25 -1.46 -23.94
C ARG A 459 -11.01 -0.69 -23.55
N ASP A 460 -10.33 -1.14 -22.50
CA ASP A 460 -9.19 -0.46 -21.90
C ASP A 460 -8.00 -0.46 -22.85
N LEU A 461 -7.81 -1.56 -23.61
CA LEU A 461 -6.74 -1.76 -24.57
C LEU A 461 -7.26 -2.28 -25.92
N ARG A 462 -6.44 -2.13 -26.97
CA ARG A 462 -6.68 -2.69 -28.31
C ARG A 462 -5.66 -3.77 -28.63
N PHE A 463 -6.14 -4.98 -28.87
CA PHE A 463 -5.34 -6.15 -29.23
C PHE A 463 -5.41 -6.37 -30.75
N GLU A 464 -4.30 -6.79 -31.38
CA GLU A 464 -4.32 -7.24 -32.78
C GLU A 464 -5.22 -8.47 -32.96
N GLU A 465 -5.05 -9.47 -32.10
CA GLU A 465 -5.92 -10.62 -32.02
C GLU A 465 -7.02 -10.39 -30.96
N PRO A 466 -8.31 -10.40 -31.33
CA PRO A 466 -9.39 -10.05 -30.41
C PRO A 466 -9.44 -10.91 -29.14
N VAL A 467 -9.73 -10.25 -28.03
CA VAL A 467 -10.10 -10.92 -26.77
C VAL A 467 -11.54 -11.41 -26.88
N SER A 468 -11.78 -12.72 -26.70
CA SER A 468 -13.14 -13.26 -26.66
C SER A 468 -13.82 -12.74 -25.41
N THR A 469 -15.03 -12.21 -25.57
CA THR A 469 -15.89 -11.78 -24.46
C THR A 469 -16.97 -12.82 -24.13
N GLN A 470 -16.87 -14.03 -24.70
CA GLN A 470 -17.72 -15.17 -24.40
C GLN A 470 -17.03 -16.04 -23.36
N TYR A 471 -17.65 -16.14 -22.18
CA TYR A 471 -17.10 -16.92 -21.07
C TYR A 471 -17.40 -18.42 -21.25
N ILE A 472 -16.36 -19.22 -21.08
CA ILE A 472 -16.46 -20.66 -20.81
C ILE A 472 -16.68 -20.86 -19.31
N PHE A 473 -16.01 -20.07 -18.47
CA PHE A 473 -16.12 -20.12 -17.02
C PHE A 473 -16.06 -18.71 -16.42
N ASN A 474 -17.11 -18.33 -15.70
CA ASN A 474 -17.12 -17.16 -14.83
C ASN A 474 -18.10 -17.45 -13.68
N PRO A 475 -17.60 -17.93 -12.52
CA PRO A 475 -18.46 -18.42 -11.46
C PRO A 475 -19.23 -17.27 -10.77
N TYR A 476 -18.72 -16.04 -10.85
CA TYR A 476 -19.32 -14.83 -10.28
C TYR A 476 -20.53 -14.33 -11.10
N LEU A 477 -20.55 -14.62 -12.40
CA LEU A 477 -21.70 -14.41 -13.29
C LEU A 477 -22.54 -15.68 -13.49
N GLY A 478 -22.19 -16.78 -12.82
CA GLY A 478 -22.91 -18.07 -12.92
C GLY A 478 -22.74 -18.79 -14.26
N ILE A 479 -21.62 -18.57 -14.95
CA ILE A 479 -21.37 -19.12 -16.29
C ILE A 479 -20.44 -20.32 -16.21
N GLY A 480 -20.90 -21.44 -16.76
CA GLY A 480 -20.12 -22.64 -17.04
C GLY A 480 -19.59 -23.37 -15.81
N ALA A 481 -18.70 -24.31 -16.08
CA ALA A 481 -17.93 -25.07 -15.10
C ALA A 481 -16.45 -24.92 -15.45
N PRO A 482 -15.54 -25.02 -14.48
CA PRO A 482 -14.13 -24.82 -14.76
C PRO A 482 -13.64 -25.87 -15.75
N SER A 483 -12.84 -25.47 -16.74
CA SER A 483 -12.16 -26.42 -17.61
C SER A 483 -11.08 -27.15 -16.79
N ALA A 484 -10.84 -28.43 -17.08
CA ALA A 484 -9.71 -29.13 -16.48
C ALA A 484 -8.43 -28.43 -16.96
N ALA A 485 -7.68 -27.79 -16.06
CA ALA A 485 -6.44 -27.14 -16.46
C ALA A 485 -5.44 -28.18 -17.00
N PRO A 486 -4.55 -27.78 -17.93
CA PRO A 486 -3.47 -28.64 -18.35
C PRO A 486 -2.58 -28.98 -17.15
N THR A 487 -2.55 -30.24 -16.74
CA THR A 487 -1.57 -30.72 -15.76
C THR A 487 -0.19 -30.65 -16.39
N ALA A 488 0.69 -29.77 -15.90
CA ALA A 488 2.10 -29.87 -16.21
C ALA A 488 2.65 -31.22 -15.67
N PRO A 489 3.54 -31.90 -16.39
CA PRO A 489 4.22 -33.07 -15.83
C PRO A 489 4.96 -32.65 -14.56
N VAL A 490 4.80 -33.42 -13.48
CA VAL A 490 5.59 -33.25 -12.26
C VAL A 490 7.06 -33.49 -12.63
N VAL A 491 7.83 -32.43 -12.81
CA VAL A 491 9.30 -32.53 -12.89
C VAL A 491 9.77 -32.73 -11.45
N GLY A 492 10.19 -33.96 -11.14
CA GLY A 492 10.72 -34.31 -9.84
C GLY A 492 11.79 -33.32 -9.39
N GLY A 493 11.58 -32.71 -8.23
CA GLY A 493 12.50 -31.73 -7.65
C GLY A 493 13.88 -32.34 -7.46
N ALA A 494 14.84 -31.91 -8.28
CA ALA A 494 16.23 -31.90 -7.86
C ALA A 494 16.39 -30.72 -6.91
N ILE A 495 16.50 -31.05 -5.63
CA ILE A 495 16.94 -30.11 -4.60
C ILE A 495 18.30 -29.57 -5.03
N LEU A 496 18.37 -28.28 -5.38
CA LEU A 496 19.65 -27.59 -5.55
C LEU A 496 20.26 -27.35 -4.16
N THR A 497 20.89 -28.39 -3.60
CA THR A 497 21.90 -28.22 -2.55
C THR A 497 23.23 -27.88 -3.21
N GLY A 498 23.79 -26.71 -2.90
CA GLY A 498 25.23 -26.50 -3.00
C GLY A 498 25.66 -25.16 -3.57
N VAL A 499 25.76 -24.13 -2.71
CA VAL A 499 26.83 -23.14 -2.84
C VAL A 499 27.78 -23.39 -1.67
N ALA A 500 28.74 -24.28 -1.89
CA ALA A 500 29.96 -24.34 -1.10
C ALA A 500 30.95 -23.34 -1.70
N GLY A 501 31.58 -22.54 -0.84
CA GLY A 501 32.40 -21.41 -1.23
C GLY A 501 33.69 -21.77 -1.96
N SER A 502 34.28 -20.73 -2.53
CA SER A 502 35.70 -20.68 -2.87
C SER A 502 36.33 -19.48 -2.20
N GLN A 503 37.18 -19.76 -1.22
CA GLN A 503 38.30 -18.91 -0.89
C GLN A 503 39.22 -18.81 -2.12
N GLN A 504 39.55 -17.59 -2.53
CA GLN A 504 40.91 -17.08 -2.69
C GLN A 504 40.87 -15.56 -2.82
#